data_AF-A0A4R6SE57-F1
#
_entry.id   AF-A0A4R6SE57-F1
#
_cell.length_a   1.000
_cell.length_b   1.000
_cell.length_c   1.000
_cell.angle_alpha   90.00
_cell.angle_beta   90.00
_cell.angle_gamma   90.00
#
_symmetry.space_group_name_H-M   'P 1'
#
loop_
_entity.id
_entity.type
_entity.pdbx_description
1 polymer ?
#
loop_
_entity_poly.entity_id
_entity_poly.type
_entity_poly.pdbx_seq_one_letter_code
_entity_poly.pdbx_strand_id
1 'polypeptide(L)'
;MVTSDDHWRFVGIAWRLDRLRWVPRDVLADVVMKDGECVWAFADGDPPELTGHDGIDRELAARLCARCPVQDECLELELRTAGEHTTGVWGALNERDRRALYPHWRQRGERAEPLDEDGGEEQ
;
A
#
# COMPACT_ATOMS: atom_id res chain seq x y z
N MET A 1 -10.68 14.61 -12.17
CA MET A 1 -11.97 14.11 -11.66
C MET A 1 -11.88 12.60 -11.60
N VAL A 2 -12.21 12.00 -10.45
CA VAL A 2 -12.32 10.54 -10.31
C VAL A 2 -13.59 10.11 -11.03
N THR A 3 -13.51 9.16 -11.96
CA THR A 3 -14.71 8.68 -12.66
C THR A 3 -15.53 7.76 -11.77
N SER A 4 -16.81 7.54 -12.10
CA SER A 4 -17.64 6.60 -11.32
C SER A 4 -17.08 5.17 -11.35
N ASP A 5 -16.34 4.81 -12.41
CA ASP A 5 -15.65 3.53 -12.55
C ASP A 5 -14.46 3.42 -11.59
N ASP A 6 -13.63 4.48 -11.51
CA ASP A 6 -12.52 4.56 -10.55
C ASP A 6 -13.02 4.44 -9.10
N HIS A 7 -14.17 5.05 -8.76
CA HIS A 7 -14.76 4.94 -7.43
C HIS A 7 -15.03 3.49 -7.02
N TRP A 8 -15.72 2.72 -7.88
CA TRP A 8 -16.03 1.32 -7.59
C TRP A 8 -14.77 0.45 -7.54
N ARG A 9 -13.76 0.75 -8.37
CA ARG A 9 -12.44 0.11 -8.30
C ARG A 9 -11.80 0.31 -6.93
N PHE A 10 -11.77 1.54 -6.40
CA PHE A 10 -11.17 1.82 -5.10
C PHE A 10 -11.95 1.18 -3.95
N VAL A 11 -13.29 1.18 -4.01
CA VAL A 11 -14.11 0.44 -3.05
C VAL A 11 -13.77 -1.06 -3.08
N GLY A 12 -13.64 -1.65 -4.26
CA GLY A 12 -13.27 -3.06 -4.41
C GLY A 12 -11.87 -3.38 -3.86
N ILE A 13 -10.90 -2.49 -4.06
CA ILE A 13 -9.56 -2.63 -3.47
C ILE A 13 -9.63 -2.55 -1.95
N ALA A 14 -10.31 -1.55 -1.39
CA ALA A 14 -10.47 -1.41 0.06
C ALA A 14 -11.12 -2.66 0.70
N TRP A 15 -12.12 -3.25 0.04
CA TRP A 15 -12.73 -4.51 0.48
C TRP A 15 -11.78 -5.69 0.46
N ARG A 16 -10.88 -5.77 -0.52
CA ARG A 16 -9.88 -6.84 -0.59
C ARG A 16 -8.88 -6.74 0.57
N LEU A 17 -8.48 -5.53 0.92
CA LEU A 17 -7.53 -5.25 2.00
C LEU A 17 -8.09 -5.57 3.40
N ASP A 18 -9.41 -5.64 3.56
CA ASP A 18 -10.02 -6.03 4.84
C ASP A 18 -9.58 -7.41 5.33
N ARG A 19 -9.15 -8.31 4.45
CA ARG A 19 -8.58 -9.61 4.85
C ARG A 19 -7.32 -9.47 5.72
N LEU A 20 -6.60 -8.35 5.59
CA LEU A 20 -5.37 -8.03 6.30
C LEU A 20 -5.60 -7.15 7.54
N ARG A 21 -6.84 -6.77 7.82
CA ARG A 21 -7.20 -5.82 8.90
C ARG A 21 -6.57 -6.17 10.25
N TRP A 22 -6.54 -7.46 10.57
CA TRP A 22 -6.06 -7.97 11.86
C TRP A 22 -4.63 -8.52 11.81
N VAL A 23 -3.94 -8.38 10.68
CA VAL A 23 -2.52 -8.71 10.57
C VAL A 23 -1.73 -7.54 11.18
N PRO A 24 -0.85 -7.77 12.16
CA PRO A 24 0.00 -6.73 12.73
C PRO A 24 0.91 -6.08 11.66
N ARG A 25 1.22 -4.79 11.85
CA ARG A 25 1.97 -4.01 10.85
C ARG A 25 3.40 -4.52 10.65
N ASP A 26 4.06 -4.98 11.71
CA ASP A 26 5.37 -5.63 11.70
C ASP A 26 5.36 -6.91 10.87
N VAL A 27 4.31 -7.74 11.01
CA VAL A 27 4.14 -8.95 10.17
C VAL A 27 3.96 -8.60 8.70
N LEU A 28 3.20 -7.54 8.39
CA LEU A 28 3.09 -7.03 7.01
C LEU A 28 4.45 -6.54 6.50
N ALA A 29 5.21 -5.82 7.31
CA ALA A 29 6.54 -5.34 6.97
C ALA A 29 7.49 -6.51 6.67
N ASP A 30 7.51 -7.55 7.51
CA ASP A 30 8.34 -8.73 7.33
C ASP A 30 8.03 -9.46 6.01
N VAL A 31 6.74 -9.70 5.72
CA VAL A 31 6.30 -10.35 4.49
C VAL A 31 6.67 -9.52 3.26
N VAL A 32 6.46 -8.20 3.32
CA VAL A 32 6.77 -7.29 2.22
C VAL A 32 8.28 -7.20 1.98
N MET A 33 9.09 -7.14 3.04
CA MET A 33 10.55 -7.12 2.92
C MET A 33 11.13 -8.44 2.39
N LYS A 34 10.52 -9.57 2.78
CA LYS A 34 10.99 -10.90 2.41
C LYS A 34 10.61 -11.29 0.98
N ASP A 35 9.36 -11.07 0.60
CA ASP A 35 8.76 -11.59 -0.63
C ASP A 35 8.44 -10.48 -1.66
N GLY A 36 8.76 -9.22 -1.35
CA GLY A 36 8.53 -8.07 -2.22
C GLY A 36 9.58 -7.93 -3.33
N GLU A 37 9.16 -8.23 -4.56
CA GLU A 37 10.03 -8.17 -5.75
C GLU A 37 10.59 -6.77 -6.05
N CYS A 38 9.84 -5.71 -5.76
CA CYS A 38 10.25 -4.34 -6.05
C CYS A 38 10.75 -3.57 -4.82
N VAL A 39 10.59 -4.09 -3.60
CA VAL A 39 10.85 -3.33 -2.37
C VAL A 39 12.33 -2.95 -2.25
N TRP A 40 13.22 -3.83 -2.71
CA TRP A 40 14.67 -3.60 -2.76
C TRP A 40 15.04 -2.49 -3.76
N ALA A 41 14.26 -2.31 -4.83
CA ALA A 41 14.47 -1.23 -5.79
C ALA A 41 14.12 0.16 -5.21
N PHE A 42 13.23 0.23 -4.22
CA PHE A 42 12.90 1.48 -3.51
C PHE A 42 13.83 1.77 -2.31
N ALA A 43 14.48 0.75 -1.74
CA ALA A 43 15.42 0.91 -0.63
C ALA A 43 16.85 1.24 -1.08
N ASP A 44 17.34 0.61 -2.16
CA ASP A 44 18.75 0.72 -2.61
C ASP A 44 18.91 1.28 -4.04
N GLY A 45 17.82 1.59 -4.74
CA GLY A 45 17.82 1.95 -6.17
C GLY A 45 17.18 3.31 -6.49
N ASP A 46 17.24 3.68 -7.77
CA ASP A 46 16.53 4.85 -8.30
C ASP A 46 15.11 4.40 -8.69
N PRO A 47 14.06 4.82 -7.97
CA PRO A 47 12.70 4.41 -8.26
C PRO A 47 12.32 4.87 -9.68
N PRO A 48 11.47 4.10 -10.40
CA PRO A 48 11.04 4.51 -11.72
C PRO A 48 10.35 5.86 -11.66
N GLU A 49 10.85 6.82 -12.44
CA GLU A 49 10.33 8.18 -12.45
C GLU A 49 8.88 8.18 -12.95
N LEU A 50 7.97 8.63 -12.09
CA LEU A 50 6.57 8.81 -12.47
C LEU A 50 6.48 10.01 -13.42
N THR A 51 5.79 9.81 -14.53
CA THR A 51 5.68 10.79 -15.61
C THR A 51 4.71 11.93 -15.31
N GLY A 52 3.95 11.84 -14.21
CA GLY A 52 2.88 12.76 -13.84
C GLY A 52 1.61 12.60 -14.68
N HIS A 53 1.60 11.63 -15.60
CA HIS A 53 0.46 11.33 -16.45
C HIS A 53 -0.26 10.10 -15.92
N ASP A 54 -1.44 10.33 -15.34
CA ASP A 54 -2.24 9.34 -14.59
C ASP A 54 -2.32 7.96 -15.28
N GLY A 55 -2.60 7.93 -16.59
CA GLY A 55 -2.75 6.68 -17.34
C GLY A 55 -1.44 5.92 -17.54
N ILE A 56 -0.33 6.63 -17.80
CA ILE A 56 0.99 6.03 -18.02
C ILE A 56 1.53 5.50 -16.69
N ASP A 57 1.41 6.29 -15.63
CA ASP A 57 1.89 5.93 -14.30
C ASP A 57 1.09 4.77 -13.71
N ARG A 58 -0.21 4.69 -14.01
CA ARG A 58 -1.06 3.55 -13.63
C ARG A 58 -0.64 2.26 -14.34
N GLU A 59 -0.36 2.33 -15.64
CA GLU A 59 0.12 1.17 -16.41
C GLU A 59 1.50 0.71 -15.94
N LEU A 60 2.39 1.67 -15.66
CA LEU A 60 3.71 1.41 -15.07
C LEU A 60 3.57 0.69 -13.71
N ALA A 61 2.71 1.20 -12.83
CA ALA A 61 2.45 0.59 -11.53
C ALA A 61 1.94 -0.86 -11.65
N ALA A 62 0.99 -1.09 -12.56
CA ALA A 62 0.46 -2.42 -12.83
C ALA A 62 1.55 -3.39 -13.33
N ARG A 63 2.43 -2.93 -14.23
CA ARG A 63 3.51 -3.76 -14.78
C ARG A 63 4.58 -4.10 -13.75
N LEU A 64 4.99 -3.13 -12.93
CA LEU A 64 5.99 -3.33 -11.89
C LEU A 64 5.52 -4.38 -10.87
N CYS A 65 4.25 -4.31 -10.49
CA CYS A 65 3.69 -5.18 -9.47
C CYS A 65 3.13 -6.50 -10.01
N ALA A 66 2.97 -6.68 -11.33
CA ALA A 66 2.25 -7.81 -11.94
C ALA A 66 2.69 -9.21 -11.48
N ARG A 67 3.95 -9.36 -11.07
CA ARG A 67 4.52 -10.64 -10.57
C ARG A 67 4.80 -10.67 -9.08
N CYS A 68 4.57 -9.56 -8.37
CA CYS A 68 4.79 -9.49 -6.93
C CYS A 68 3.71 -10.31 -6.20
N PRO A 69 4.08 -11.27 -5.34
CA PRO A 69 3.12 -12.09 -4.61
C PRO A 69 2.43 -11.34 -3.46
N VAL A 70 3.01 -10.22 -3.01
CA VAL A 70 2.62 -9.49 -1.79
C VAL A 70 2.04 -8.10 -2.08
N GLN A 71 1.30 -7.96 -3.19
CA GLN A 71 0.75 -6.67 -3.62
C GLN A 71 -0.21 -6.05 -2.60
N ASP A 72 -1.10 -6.86 -2.03
CA ASP A 72 -2.12 -6.38 -1.10
C ASP A 72 -1.47 -6.04 0.26
N GLU A 73 -0.51 -6.84 0.69
CA GLU A 73 0.26 -6.65 1.91
C GLU A 73 1.14 -5.39 1.82
N CYS A 74 1.78 -5.17 0.68
CA CYS A 74 2.53 -3.95 0.36
C CYS A 74 1.64 -2.71 0.39
N LEU A 75 0.44 -2.78 -0.21
CA LEU A 75 -0.50 -1.67 -0.20
C LEU A 75 -1.04 -1.38 1.20
N GLU A 76 -1.41 -2.42 1.96
CA GLU A 76 -1.91 -2.27 3.33
C GLU A 76 -0.85 -1.66 4.26
N LEU A 77 0.39 -2.15 4.17
CA LEU A 77 1.52 -1.62 4.94
C LEU A 77 1.74 -0.13 4.67
N GLU A 78 1.73 0.25 3.40
CA GLU A 78 1.92 1.64 2.98
C GLU A 78 0.79 2.55 3.46
N LEU A 79 -0.47 2.12 3.31
CA LEU A 79 -1.64 2.89 3.76
C LEU A 79 -1.64 3.09 5.29
N ARG A 80 -1.11 2.13 6.07
CA ARG A 80 -0.94 2.27 7.52
C ARG A 80 0.22 3.18 7.91
N THR A 81 1.31 3.16 7.15
CA THR A 81 2.56 3.84 7.53
C THR A 81 2.55 5.32 7.15
N ALA A 82 2.19 5.63 5.91
CA ALA A 82 2.30 7.00 5.39
C ALA A 82 1.08 7.47 4.59
N GLY A 83 0.08 6.60 4.40
CA GLY A 83 -1.28 6.99 4.01
C GLY A 83 -1.34 7.61 2.62
N GLU A 84 -1.47 8.93 2.52
CA GLU A 84 -1.53 9.67 1.24
C GLU A 84 -0.24 10.40 0.87
N HIS A 85 0.77 10.37 1.75
CA HIS A 85 1.94 11.26 1.70
C HIS A 85 3.16 10.70 0.96
N THR A 86 3.18 9.39 0.69
CA THR A 86 4.30 8.72 0.01
C THR A 86 4.28 8.89 -1.51
N THR A 87 5.45 8.86 -2.12
CA THR A 87 5.62 8.91 -3.58
C THR A 87 5.88 7.51 -4.14
N GLY A 88 5.75 7.35 -5.46
CA GLY A 88 6.07 6.09 -6.14
C GLY A 88 4.92 5.10 -6.25
N VAL A 89 5.27 3.83 -6.45
CA VAL A 89 4.33 2.73 -6.75
C VAL A 89 4.25 1.77 -5.57
N TRP A 90 3.02 1.50 -5.11
CA TRP A 90 2.75 0.61 -3.99
C TRP A 90 1.55 -0.27 -4.30
N GLY A 91 1.72 -1.59 -4.23
CA GLY A 91 0.67 -2.58 -4.51
C GLY A 91 -0.12 -2.31 -5.79
N ALA A 92 0.60 -2.12 -6.90
CA ALA A 92 0.06 -1.83 -8.23
C ALA A 92 -0.68 -0.49 -8.39
N LEU A 93 -0.55 0.44 -7.44
CA LEU A 93 -1.11 1.79 -7.54
C LEU A 93 -0.02 2.86 -7.60
N ASN A 94 -0.27 3.88 -8.43
CA ASN A 94 0.51 5.11 -8.44
C ASN A 94 0.06 6.04 -7.30
N GLU A 95 0.80 7.13 -7.07
CA GLU A 95 0.51 8.10 -6.02
C GLU A 95 -0.94 8.60 -6.04
N ARG A 96 -1.44 8.97 -7.22
CA ARG A 96 -2.77 9.55 -7.36
C ARG A 96 -3.88 8.54 -7.02
N ASP A 97 -3.82 7.34 -7.58
CA ASP A 97 -4.80 6.28 -7.33
C ASP A 97 -4.78 5.88 -5.85
N ARG A 98 -3.60 5.83 -5.24
CA ARG A 98 -3.43 5.56 -3.81
C ARG A 98 -4.06 6.65 -2.95
N ARG A 99 -3.86 7.93 -3.28
CA ARG A 99 -4.52 9.07 -2.61
C ARG A 99 -6.04 9.01 -2.75
N ALA A 100 -6.55 8.59 -3.91
CA ALA A 100 -7.99 8.40 -4.12
C ALA A 100 -8.55 7.18 -3.36
N LEU A 101 -7.76 6.12 -3.18
CA LEU A 101 -8.12 4.94 -2.38
C LEU A 101 -8.18 5.22 -0.88
N TYR A 102 -7.24 6.01 -0.36
CA TYR A 102 -7.07 6.26 1.08
C TYR A 102 -8.36 6.60 1.85
N PRO A 103 -9.25 7.51 1.39
CA PRO A 103 -10.50 7.77 2.10
C PRO A 103 -11.44 6.56 2.17
N HIS A 104 -11.52 5.73 1.12
CA HIS A 104 -12.32 4.51 1.11
C HIS A 104 -11.77 3.47 2.08
N TRP A 105 -10.44 3.36 2.14
CA TRP A 105 -9.74 2.48 3.07
C TRP A 105 -9.94 2.93 4.54
N ARG A 106 -9.82 4.24 4.82
CA ARG A 106 -10.05 4.80 6.17
C ARG A 106 -11.46 4.52 6.70
N GLN A 107 -12.47 4.56 5.83
CA GLN A 107 -13.87 4.28 6.20
C GLN A 107 -14.11 2.84 6.64
N ARG A 108 -13.19 1.90 6.35
CA ARG A 108 -13.34 0.50 6.77
C ARG A 108 -13.22 0.30 8.28
N GLY A 109 -12.59 1.23 9.02
CA GLY A 109 -12.48 1.19 10.49
C GLY A 109 -11.09 0.81 11.01
N GLU A 110 -11.03 0.30 12.22
CA GLU A 110 -9.78 -0.01 12.94
C GLU A 110 -8.99 -1.17 12.31
N ARG A 111 -7.67 -1.14 12.52
CA ARG A 111 -6.65 -2.08 12.04
C ARG A 111 -5.69 -2.43 13.17
N ALA A 112 -5.11 -3.62 13.10
CA ALA A 112 -4.10 -4.05 14.06
C ALA A 112 -2.82 -3.22 13.92
N GLU A 113 -2.43 -2.56 15.00
CA GLU A 113 -1.09 -2.01 15.18
C GLU A 113 -0.14 -3.12 15.66
N PRO A 114 1.19 -2.92 15.62
CA PRO A 114 2.12 -3.85 16.26
C PRO A 114 1.67 -4.09 17.70
N LEU A 115 1.80 -5.33 18.17
CA LEU A 115 1.72 -5.55 19.61
C LEU A 115 2.91 -4.81 20.21
N ASP A 116 2.64 -3.79 21.03
CA ASP A 116 3.68 -3.22 21.87
C ASP A 116 4.30 -4.41 22.62
N GLU A 117 5.60 -4.68 22.37
CA GLU A 117 6.36 -5.54 23.26
C GLU A 117 6.28 -4.86 24.62
N ASP A 118 5.49 -5.46 25.52
CA ASP A 118 5.20 -5.04 26.88
C ASP A 118 6.28 -4.09 27.41
N GLY A 119 5.87 -2.85 27.71
CA GLY A 119 6.67 -1.89 28.44
C GLY A 119 6.99 -2.43 29.84
N GLY A 120 8.00 -3.29 29.89
CA GLY A 120 8.64 -3.76 31.08
C GLY A 120 9.44 -2.63 31.71
N GLU A 121 8.83 -2.04 32.74
CA GLU A 121 9.46 -1.54 33.96
C GLU A 121 10.33 -0.28 33.86
N GLU A 122 9.80 0.84 34.39
CA GLU A 122 10.60 1.80 35.15
C GLU A 122 9.88 2.13 36.48
N GLN A 123 10.38 1.43 37.52
CA GLN A 123 10.32 1.59 38.98
C GLN A 123 9.51 2.73 39.62
#